data_AF-A0A920TPU7-F1
#
_entry.id   AF-A0A920TPU7-F1
#
_cell.length_a   1.000
_cell.length_b   1.000
_cell.length_c   1.000
_cell.angle_alpha   90.00
_cell.angle_beta   90.00
_cell.angle_gamma   90.00
#
_symmetry.space_group_name_H-M   'P 1'
#
loop_
_entity.id
_entity.type
_entity.pdbx_description
1 polymer ?
#
loop_
_entity_poly.entity_id
_entity_poly.type
_entity_poly.pdbx_seq_one_letter_code
_entity_poly.pdbx_strand_id
1 'polypeptide(L)' 'MNSLNLQVLKIAGKSKDKNLVEVIEINEHPWFVGCQFHPEFTSNPRDGHPLFKGFIEAAKNQKQNRLSN' A
#
# COMPACT_ATOMS: atom_id res chain seq x y z
N MET A 1 -3.87 -24.46 -8.02
CA MET A 1 -4.04 -22.99 -7.93
C MET A 1 -3.00 -22.49 -6.94
N ASN A 2 -1.92 -21.90 -7.47
CA ASN A 2 -0.61 -21.87 -6.83
C ASN A 2 -0.60 -21.04 -5.54
N SER A 3 -0.14 -21.67 -4.47
CA SER A 3 0.06 -21.09 -3.15
C SER A 3 1.16 -20.02 -3.24
N LEU A 4 0.79 -18.74 -3.29
CA LEU A 4 1.69 -17.63 -3.03
C LEU A 4 1.94 -17.58 -1.52
N ASN A 5 2.76 -18.50 -1.04
CA ASN A 5 3.30 -18.48 0.32
C ASN A 5 4.68 -17.80 0.26
N LEU A 6 4.69 -16.51 -0.08
CA LEU A 6 5.87 -15.66 0.07
C LEU A 6 5.73 -15.00 1.43
N GLN A 7 6.43 -15.49 2.44
CA GLN A 7 6.33 -15.12 3.86
C GLN A 7 6.45 -13.60 4.15
N VAL A 8 6.79 -12.80 3.14
CA VAL A 8 7.00 -11.35 3.18
C VAL A 8 5.77 -10.57 2.65
N LEU A 9 4.98 -11.14 1.75
CA LEU A 9 3.87 -10.49 1.03
C LEU A 9 2.50 -10.93 1.58
N LYS A 10 1.67 -9.95 1.95
CA LYS A 10 0.32 -10.17 2.48
C LYS A 10 -0.73 -9.67 1.49
N ILE A 11 -1.83 -10.42 1.40
CA ILE A 11 -3.04 -10.01 0.69
C ILE A 11 -3.87 -9.14 1.65
N ALA A 12 -3.97 -7.84 1.37
CA ALA A 12 -4.71 -6.88 2.18
C ALA A 12 -6.15 -6.68 1.67
N GLY A 13 -6.41 -6.94 0.39
CA GLY A 13 -7.72 -6.76 -0.22
C GLY A 13 -8.03 -7.81 -1.28
N LYS A 14 -9.29 -8.27 -1.30
CA LYS A 14 -9.82 -9.16 -2.34
C LYS A 14 -11.12 -8.58 -2.91
N SER A 15 -11.46 -8.97 -4.13
CA SER A 15 -12.74 -8.61 -4.76
C SER A 15 -13.93 -9.16 -3.95
N LYS A 16 -15.14 -8.63 -4.18
CA LYS A 16 -16.36 -9.08 -3.48
C LYS A 16 -16.59 -10.59 -3.62
N ASP A 17 -16.28 -11.13 -4.79
CA ASP A 17 -16.38 -12.57 -5.09
C ASP A 17 -15.17 -13.38 -4.60
N LYS A 18 -14.22 -12.72 -3.93
CA LYS A 18 -12.98 -13.27 -3.32
C LYS A 18 -12.03 -13.99 -4.29
N ASN A 19 -12.30 -13.92 -5.59
CA ASN A 19 -11.54 -14.58 -6.64
C ASN A 19 -10.32 -13.77 -7.10
N LEU A 20 -10.32 -12.45 -6.90
CA LEU A 20 -9.22 -11.57 -7.32
C LEU A 20 -8.60 -10.89 -6.11
N VAL A 21 -7.27 -10.77 -6.14
CA VAL A 21 -6.51 -9.98 -5.15
C VAL A 21 -6.42 -8.55 -5.68
N GLU A 22 -6.93 -7.62 -4.90
CA GLU A 22 -7.04 -6.20 -5.28
C GLU A 22 -5.95 -5.34 -4.62
N VAL A 23 -5.50 -5.75 -3.42
CA VAL A 23 -4.49 -5.02 -2.65
C VAL A 23 -3.51 -5.98 -1.99
N ILE A 24 -2.22 -5.65 -2.07
CA ILE A 24 -1.11 -6.37 -1.45
C ILE A 24 -0.23 -5.42 -0.64
N GLU A 25 0.41 -5.96 0.39
CA GLU A 25 1.35 -5.24 1.27
C GLU A 25 2.59 -6.10 1.56
N ILE A 26 3.70 -5.46 1.90
CA ILE A 26 4.95 -6.12 2.30
C ILE A 26 5.33 -5.68 3.71
N ASN A 27 5.46 -6.62 4.65
CA ASN A 27 5.71 -6.29 6.05
C ASN A 27 7.14 -5.82 6.33
N GLU A 28 8.11 -6.23 5.52
CA GLU A 28 9.54 -5.90 5.72
C GLU A 28 9.91 -4.51 5.16
N HIS A 29 8.99 -3.85 4.46
CA HIS A 29 9.20 -2.52 3.92
C HIS A 29 8.43 -1.50 4.77
N PRO A 30 9.04 -0.36 5.17
CA PRO A 30 8.42 0.60 6.09
C PRO A 30 7.09 1.18 5.57
N TRP A 31 6.91 1.17 4.25
CA TRP A 31 5.63 1.47 3.61
C TRP A 31 5.57 0.84 2.22
N PHE A 32 4.73 -0.16 2.01
CA PHE A 32 4.53 -0.79 0.70
C PHE A 32 3.06 -1.20 0.56
N VAL A 33 2.40 -0.62 -0.43
CA VAL A 33 1.03 -0.95 -0.81
C VAL A 33 0.96 -1.03 -2.33
N GLY A 34 0.47 -2.14 -2.87
CA GLY A 34 0.17 -2.30 -4.29
C GLY A 34 -1.32 -2.52 -4.48
N CYS A 35 -1.95 -1.78 -5.38
CA CYS A 35 -3.36 -1.93 -5.74
C CYS A 35 -3.55 -2.14 -7.24
N GLN A 36 -4.58 -2.90 -7.62
CA GLN A 36 -4.96 -3.11 -9.03
C GLN A 36 -5.90 -2.01 -9.56
N PHE A 37 -6.68 -1.38 -8.69
CA PHE A 37 -7.55 -0.26 -9.05
C PHE A 37 -6.76 1.04 -9.20
N HIS A 38 -7.42 2.06 -9.77
CA HIS A 38 -6.87 3.41 -10.00
C HIS A 38 -7.31 4.40 -8.91
N PRO A 39 -6.58 4.51 -7.77
CA PRO A 39 -6.92 5.44 -6.69
C PRO A 39 -6.88 6.90 -7.13
N GLU A 40 -6.20 7.22 -8.24
CA GLU A 40 -6.08 8.56 -8.82
C GLU A 40 -7.46 9.17 -9.12
N PHE A 41 -8.39 8.38 -9.64
CA PHE A 41 -9.71 8.87 -10.04
C PHE A 41 -10.62 9.18 -8.84
N THR A 42 -10.30 8.64 -7.66
CA THR A 42 -11.03 8.90 -6.41
C THR A 42 -10.33 9.91 -5.50
N SER A 43 -9.17 10.42 -5.94
CA SER A 43 -8.44 11.48 -5.24
C SER A 43 -9.10 12.83 -5.50
N ASN A 44 -9.19 13.68 -4.47
CA ASN A 44 -9.73 15.03 -4.61
C ASN A 44 -8.71 16.09 -4.15
N PRO A 45 -8.81 17.36 -4.58
CA PRO A 45 -7.81 18.38 -4.27
C PRO A 45 -7.71 18.79 -2.79
N ARG A 46 -8.78 18.61 -2.00
CA ARG A 46 -8.81 19.02 -0.59
C ARG A 46 -8.14 17.98 0.30
N ASP A 47 -8.55 16.73 0.12
CA ASP A 47 -8.21 15.63 1.01
C ASP A 47 -7.31 14.59 0.36
N GLY A 48 -7.15 14.56 -0.96
CA GLY A 48 -6.39 13.52 -1.64
C GLY A 48 -6.90 12.09 -1.36
N HIS A 49 -6.33 11.11 -2.04
CA HIS A 49 -6.59 9.71 -1.69
C HIS A 49 -5.73 9.30 -0.48
N PRO A 50 -6.26 8.54 0.50
CA PRO A 50 -5.49 8.10 1.67
C PRO A 50 -4.20 7.36 1.33
N LEU A 51 -4.18 6.58 0.24
CA LEU A 51 -2.98 5.89 -0.24
C LEU A 51 -1.85 6.85 -0.58
N PHE A 52 -2.15 7.98 -1.23
CA PHE A 52 -1.13 8.98 -1.57
C PHE A 52 -0.68 9.78 -0.34
N LYS A 53 -1.61 10.15 0.55
CA LYS A 53 -1.27 10.80 1.82
C LYS A 53 -0.34 9.92 2.66
N GLY A 54 -0.70 8.65 2.83
CA GLY A 54 0.10 7.68 3.56
C GLY A 54 1.51 7.51 2.98
N PHE A 55 1.65 7.51 1.65
CA PHE A 55 2.97 7.45 1.00
C PHE A 55 3.86 8.64 1.38
N ILE A 56 3.32 9.85 1.29
CA ILE A 56 4.07 11.08 1.59
C ILE A 56 4.46 11.15 3.07
N GLU A 57 3.55 10.77 3.98
CA GLU A 57 3.83 10.70 5.41
C GLU A 57 4.93 9.69 5.72
N ALA A 58 4.86 8.49 5.14
CA ALA A 58 5.90 7.48 5.30
C ALA A 58 7.26 7.94 4.75
N ALA A 59 7.27 8.59 3.59
CA ALA A 59 8.49 9.16 3.01
C ALA A 59 9.10 10.25 3.92
N LYS A 60 8.26 11.11 4.51
CA LYS A 60 8.69 12.14 5.46
C LYS A 60 9.28 11.52 6.74
N ASN A 61 8.61 10.52 7.31
CA ASN A 61 9.10 9.80 8.49
C ASN A 61 10.43 9.10 8.21
N GLN A 62 10.56 8.47 7.04
CA GLN A 62 11.80 7.80 6.66
C GLN A 62 12.95 8.79 6.46
N LYS A 63 12.67 9.99 5.94
CA LYS A 63 13.67 11.07 5.88
C LYS A 63 14.10 11.51 7.28
N GLN A 64 13.16 11.69 8.21
CA GLN A 64 13.47 12.08 9.59
C GLN A 64 14.34 11.03 10.29
N ASN A 65 13.97 9.75 10.20
CA ASN A 65 14.73 8.64 10.77
C ASN A 65 16.17 8.56 10.25
N ARG A 66 16.42 8.97 8.99
CA ARG A 66 17.77 9.02 8.41
C ARG A 66 18.61 10.20 8.90
N LEU A 67 17.98 11.28 9.35
CA LEU A 67 18.66 12.48 9.82
C LEU A 67 18.96 12.43 11.33
N SER A 68 18.23 11.59 12.06
CA SER A 68 18.40 11.36 13.51
C SER A 68 19.41 10.25 13.85
N ASN A 69 20.00 9.61 12.85
CA ASN A 69 21.07 8.61 12.94
C ASN A 69 22.38 9.18 12.38
#